data_AF-A0A0D1YWF5-F1
#
_entry.id   AF-A0A0D1YWF5-F1
#
_cell.length_a   1.000
_cell.length_b   1.000
_cell.length_c   1.000
_cell.angle_alpha   90.00
_cell.angle_beta   90.00
_cell.angle_gamma   90.00
#
_symmetry.space_group_name_H-M   'P 1'
#
loop_
_entity.id
_entity.type
_entity.pdbx_description
1 polymer ?
#
loop_
_entity_poly.entity_id
_entity_poly.type
_entity_poly.pdbx_seq_one_letter_code
_entity_poly.pdbx_strand_id
1 'polypeptide(L)' 'MGKAGADFFGMGRDVLITLEESIGGMTKVIDAATRETASGKNLTHEGKEDPY' A
#
# COMPACT_ATOMS: atom_id res chain seq x y z
N MET A 1 -8.96 10.28 0.39
CA MET A 1 -8.71 11.72 0.23
C MET A 1 -7.51 11.86 -0.70
N GLY A 2 -7.72 12.30 -1.95
CA GLY A 2 -6.69 12.30 -3.00
C GLY A 2 -5.79 13.54 -2.98
N LYS A 3 -5.33 14.00 -4.15
CA LYS A 3 -4.43 15.16 -4.34
C LYS A 3 -4.81 16.41 -3.54
N ALA A 4 -6.10 16.72 -3.42
CA ALA A 4 -6.59 17.86 -2.63
C ALA A 4 -6.29 17.74 -1.12
N GLY A 5 -6.22 16.51 -0.59
CA GLY A 5 -5.83 16.26 0.79
C GLY A 5 -4.33 16.47 1.03
N ALA A 6 -3.47 15.98 0.13
CA ALA A 6 -2.02 16.18 0.29
C ALA A 6 -1.60 17.65 0.18
N ASP A 7 -2.20 18.39 -0.77
CA ASP A 7 -1.95 19.83 -0.91
C ASP A 7 -2.41 20.60 0.36
N PHE A 8 -3.48 20.16 1.03
CA PHE A 8 -3.97 20.75 2.29
C PHE A 8 -3.07 20.42 3.49
N PHE A 9 -2.51 19.21 3.55
CA PHE A 9 -1.63 18.75 4.64
C PHE A 9 -0.14 19.04 4.40
N GLY A 10 0.22 19.73 3.31
CA GLY A 10 1.61 20.05 2.97
C GLY A 10 2.46 18.81 2.67
N MET A 11 1.83 17.68 2.35
CA MET A 11 2.53 16.46 1.96
C MET A 11 2.93 16.59 0.49
N GLY A 12 4.19 16.29 0.19
CA GLY A 12 4.67 16.24 -1.20
C GLY A 12 3.76 15.34 -2.04
N ARG A 13 3.50 15.74 -3.29
CA ARG A 13 2.65 14.95 -4.20
C ARG A 13 3.18 13.54 -4.45
N ASP A 14 4.46 13.32 -4.16
CA ASP A 14 5.17 12.06 -4.24
C ASP A 14 4.79 11.07 -3.10
N VAL A 15 4.13 11.56 -2.05
CA VAL A 15 3.66 10.72 -0.92
C VAL A 15 2.27 10.14 -1.20
N LEU A 16 1.64 10.51 -2.32
CA LEU A 16 0.34 10.00 -2.73
C LEU A 16 0.47 8.93 -3.81
N ILE A 17 0.22 7.68 -3.44
CA ILE A 17 -0.01 6.62 -4.42
C ILE A 17 -1.40 6.78 -5.05
N THR A 18 -1.53 6.42 -6.33
CA THR A 18 -2.83 6.33 -6.97
C THR A 18 -3.61 5.11 -6.45
N LEU A 19 -4.93 5.13 -6.62
CA LEU A 19 -5.78 3.99 -6.25
C LEU A 19 -5.40 2.74 -7.07
N GLU A 20 -5.02 2.92 -8.33
CA GLU A 20 -4.63 1.84 -9.24
C GLU A 20 -3.32 1.18 -8.79
N GLU A 21 -2.30 1.98 -8.43
CA GLU A 21 -1.05 1.47 -7.87
C GLU A 21 -1.27 0.72 -6.56
N SER A 22 -2.15 1.23 -5.69
CA SER A 22 -2.51 0.58 -4.43
C SER A 22 -3.18 -0.78 -4.66
N ILE A 23 -4.23 -0.81 -5.48
CA ILE A 23 -4.97 -2.05 -5.78
C ILE A 23 -4.06 -3.06 -6.46
N GLY A 24 -3.28 -2.64 -7.47
CA GLY A 24 -2.36 -3.51 -8.20
C GLY A 24 -1.26 -4.09 -7.29
N GLY A 25 -0.77 -3.32 -6.34
CA GLY A 25 0.18 -3.78 -5.32
C GLY A 25 -0.46 -4.82 -4.38
N MET A 26 -1.60 -4.49 -3.79
CA MET A 26 -2.30 -5.39 -2.86
C MET A 26 -2.66 -6.73 -3.48
N THR A 27 -3.12 -6.78 -4.74
CA THR A 27 -3.42 -8.05 -5.42
C THR A 27 -2.21 -8.97 -5.49
N LYS A 28 -1.01 -8.43 -5.77
CA LYS A 28 0.23 -9.22 -5.81
C LYS A 28 0.62 -9.74 -4.43
N VAL A 29 0.48 -8.91 -3.41
CA VAL A 29 0.78 -9.28 -2.02
C VAL A 29 -0.14 -10.41 -1.55
N ILE A 30 -1.44 -10.32 -1.84
CA ILE A 30 -2.40 -11.36 -1.50
C ILE A 30 -2.07 -12.67 -2.23
N ASP A 31 -1.81 -12.64 -3.54
CA ASP A 31 -1.45 -13.85 -4.29
C ASP A 31 -0.18 -14.51 -3.71
N ALA A 32 0.86 -13.72 -3.42
CA ALA A 32 2.09 -14.23 -2.78
C ALA A 32 1.83 -14.82 -1.38
N ALA A 33 1.06 -14.12 -0.54
CA ALA A 33 0.74 -14.55 0.83
C ALA A 33 -0.12 -15.82 0.89
N THR A 34 -0.86 -16.14 -0.16
CA THR A 34 -1.60 -17.42 -0.25
C THR A 34 -0.74 -18.60 -0.65
N ARG A 35 0.42 -18.35 -1.27
CA ARG A 35 1.37 -19.39 -1.73
C ARG A 35 2.45 -19.69 -0.69
N GLU A 36 2.88 -18.68 0.03
CA GLU A 36 3.90 -18.75 1.06
C GLU A 36 3.22 -18.39 2.38
N THR A 37 3.29 -19.23 3.40
CA THR A 37 2.58 -19.10 4.69
C THR A 37 2.90 -17.79 5.42
N ALA A 38 2.30 -16.68 4.99
CA ALA A 38 2.49 -15.33 5.51
C ALA A 38 1.44 -14.94 6.56
N SER A 39 0.75 -15.92 7.14
CA SER A 39 -0.29 -15.72 8.16
C SER A 39 0.27 -14.95 9.37
N GLY A 40 -0.45 -13.91 9.80
CA GLY A 40 -0.08 -13.09 10.96
C GLY A 40 0.86 -11.92 10.67
N LYS A 41 1.17 -11.63 9.40
CA LYS A 41 2.01 -10.49 8.99
C LYS A 41 1.17 -9.32 8.50
N ASN A 42 1.53 -8.11 8.91
CA ASN A 42 1.01 -6.87 8.35
C ASN A 42 1.91 -6.46 7.17
N LEU A 43 1.34 -6.41 5.96
CA LEU A 43 2.08 -6.12 4.74
C LEU A 43 1.49 -4.90 4.03
N THR A 44 2.37 -3.99 3.60
CA THR A 44 2.02 -2.86 2.74
C THR A 44 1.67 -3.31 1.32
N HIS A 45 1.11 -2.42 0.49
CA HIS A 45 0.84 -2.69 -0.94
C HIS A 45 2.12 -3.02 -1.77
N GLU A 46 3.31 -2.76 -1.23
CA GLU A 46 4.58 -3.15 -1.83
C GLU A 46 5.07 -4.53 -1.37
N GLY A 47 4.36 -5.17 -0.43
CA GLY A 47 4.74 -6.47 0.15
C GLY A 47 5.78 -6.41 1.26
N LYS A 48 6.13 -5.20 1.73
CA LYS A 48 7.01 -5.01 2.89
C LYS A 48 6.23 -5.14 4.18
N GLU A 49 6.83 -5.75 5.20
CA GLU A 49 6.26 -5.78 6.54
C GLU A 49 6.13 -4.37 7.11
N ASP A 50 4.95 -4.07 7.64
CA ASP A 50 4.66 -2.88 8.41
C ASP A 50 4.51 -3.27 9.89
N PRO A 51 5.36 -2.77 10.80
CA PRO A 51 5.21 -3.04 12.22
C PRO A 51 3.98 -2.36 12.85
N TYR A 52 3.24 -1.50 12.13
CA TYR A 52 2.09 -0.74 12.66
C TYR A 52 0.93 -0.58 11.68
#